data_AF-A0A968JXS2-F1
#
_entry.id   AF-A0A968JXS2-F1
#
_cell.length_a   1.000
_cell.length_b   1.000
_cell.length_c   1.000
_cell.angle_alpha   90.00
_cell.angle_beta   90.00
_cell.angle_gamma   90.00
#
_symmetry.space_group_name_H-M   'P 1'
#
loop_
_entity.id
_entity.type
_entity.pdbx_description
1 polymer ?
#
loop_
_entity_poly.entity_id
_entity_poly.type
_entity_poly.pdbx_seq_one_letter_code
_entity_poly.pdbx_strand_id
1 'polypeptide(L)' 'GQNFAFNGYLPVKQPERNSRIRHFEKRSKQEKQAQVFIEAPYRNNQLINDFIHSCQPETRLCVAANLTTDDEFIKTKK' A
#
# COMPACT_ATOMS: atom_id res chain seq x y z
N GLY A 1 -10.81 9.58 9.76
CA GLY A 1 -10.54 8.27 9.13
C GLY A 1 -11.48 7.26 9.73
N GLN A 2 -12.65 7.08 9.12
CA GLN A 2 -13.70 6.18 9.62
C GLN A 2 -13.98 5.01 8.66
N ASN A 3 -13.23 4.91 7.57
CA ASN A 3 -13.40 3.87 6.56
C ASN A 3 -12.04 3.36 6.06
N PHE A 4 -11.72 2.10 6.38
CA PHE A 4 -10.53 1.41 5.89
C PHE A 4 -10.83 -0.08 5.69
N ALA A 5 -10.05 -0.73 4.83
CA ALA A 5 -10.04 -2.17 4.66
C ALA A 5 -8.62 -2.72 4.82
N PHE A 6 -8.49 -3.80 5.58
CA PHE A 6 -7.25 -4.55 5.71
C PHE A 6 -7.25 -5.71 4.71
N ASN A 7 -6.30 -5.72 3.79
CA ASN A 7 -6.24 -6.67 2.68
C ASN A 7 -5.12 -7.72 2.83
N GLY A 8 -4.33 -7.65 3.91
CA GLY A 8 -3.22 -8.57 4.16
C GLY A 8 -2.10 -8.45 3.12
N TYR A 9 -1.58 -9.60 2.68
CA TYR A 9 -0.52 -9.69 1.67
C TYR A 9 -1.07 -9.59 0.25
N LEU A 10 -0.29 -8.97 -0.65
CA LEU A 10 -0.58 -8.98 -2.08
C LEU A 10 0.04 -10.20 -2.78
N PRO A 11 -0.46 -10.57 -3.98
CA PRO A 11 0.09 -11.68 -4.75
C PRO A 11 1.61 -11.61 -4.94
N VAL A 12 2.24 -12.78 -4.96
CA VAL A 12 3.70 -12.89 -5.12
C VAL A 12 4.14 -12.53 -6.54
N LYS A 13 3.37 -12.95 -7.54
CA LYS A 13 3.65 -12.68 -8.96
C LYS A 13 3.35 -11.22 -9.30
N GLN A 14 4.32 -10.54 -9.90
CA GLN A 14 4.23 -9.10 -10.20
C GLN A 14 3.02 -8.72 -11.07
N PRO A 15 2.65 -9.45 -12.14
CA PRO A 15 1.49 -9.08 -12.97
C PRO A 15 0.17 -9.08 -12.16
N GLU A 16 -0.02 -10.08 -11.31
CA GLU A 16 -1.19 -10.21 -10.45
C GLU A 16 -1.20 -9.15 -9.35
N ARG A 17 -0.03 -8.87 -8.76
CA ARG A 17 0.15 -7.81 -7.77
C ARG A 17 -0.21 -6.45 -8.34
N ASN A 18 0.31 -6.09 -9.51
CA ASN A 18 0.04 -4.79 -10.14
C ASN A 18 -1.44 -4.64 -10.52
N SER A 19 -2.09 -5.74 -10.95
CA SER A 19 -3.53 -5.77 -11.16
C SER A 19 -4.32 -5.49 -9.87
N ARG A 20 -3.92 -6.12 -8.76
CA ARG A 20 -4.52 -5.89 -7.43
C ARG A 20 -4.29 -4.46 -6.92
N ILE A 21 -3.09 -3.90 -7.10
CA ILE A 21 -2.77 -2.52 -6.71
C ILE A 21 -3.73 -1.54 -7.41
N ARG A 22 -3.89 -1.65 -8.73
CA ARG A 22 -4.83 -0.79 -9.50
C ARG A 22 -6.28 -0.97 -9.05
N HIS A 23 -6.69 -2.20 -8.75
CA HIS A 23 -8.02 -2.48 -8.20
C HIS A 23 -8.26 -1.75 -6.87
N PHE A 24 -7.31 -1.82 -5.95
CA PHE A 24 -7.43 -1.19 -4.63
C PHE A 24 -7.30 0.33 -4.68
N GLU A 25 -6.47 0.89 -5.55
CA GLU A 25 -6.45 2.34 -5.80
C GLU A 25 -7.82 2.84 -6.25
N LYS A 26 -8.43 2.15 -7.23
CA LYS A 26 -9.77 2.49 -7.70
C LYS A 26 -10.81 2.42 -6.58
N ARG A 27 -10.80 1.36 -5.77
CA ARG A 27 -11.66 1.25 -4.58
C ARG A 27 -11.43 2.38 -3.59
N SER A 28 -10.17 2.73 -3.32
CA SER A 28 -9.85 3.80 -2.39
C SER A 28 -10.47 5.13 -2.81
N LYS A 29 -10.39 5.47 -4.10
CA LYS A 29 -11.00 6.68 -4.66
C LYS A 29 -12.52 6.62 -4.66
N GLN A 30 -13.12 5.50 -5.06
CA GLN A 30 -14.57 5.35 -5.20
C GLN A 30 -15.30 5.28 -3.86
N GLU A 31 -14.75 4.49 -2.92
CA GLU A 31 -15.38 4.22 -1.62
C GLU A 31 -14.90 5.17 -0.53
N LYS A 32 -13.94 6.07 -0.84
CA LYS A 32 -13.24 6.92 0.13
C LYS A 32 -12.69 6.09 1.31
N GLN A 33 -12.16 4.92 1.01
CA GLN A 33 -11.71 3.91 1.97
C GLN A 33 -10.19 3.70 1.87
N ALA A 34 -9.46 3.85 2.97
CA ALA A 34 -8.03 3.53 2.99
C ALA A 34 -7.82 2.02 2.81
N GLN A 35 -6.88 1.63 1.95
CA GLN A 35 -6.57 0.21 1.69
C GLN A 35 -5.23 -0.13 2.35
N VAL A 36 -5.25 -1.01 3.34
CA VAL A 36 -4.09 -1.34 4.17
C VAL A 36 -3.56 -2.72 3.80
N PHE A 37 -2.22 -2.82 3.69
CA PHE A 37 -1.50 -4.04 3.32
C PHE A 37 -0.33 -4.27 4.29
N ILE A 38 0.14 -5.51 4.36
CA ILE A 38 1.38 -5.90 5.04
C ILE A 38 2.29 -6.66 4.08
N GLU A 39 3.59 -6.65 4.35
CA GLU A 39 4.57 -7.32 3.52
C GLU A 39 5.78 -7.78 4.34
N ALA A 40 6.45 -8.84 3.87
CA ALA A 40 7.67 -9.34 4.50
C ALA A 40 8.86 -8.40 4.21
N PRO A 41 9.82 -8.22 5.15
CA PRO A 41 10.88 -7.22 5.05
C PRO A 41 11.67 -7.22 3.73
N TYR A 42 12.00 -8.40 3.22
CA TYR A 42 12.79 -8.57 1.99
C TYR A 42 12.03 -8.17 0.71
N ARG A 43 10.71 -7.97 0.77
CA ARG A 43 9.85 -7.60 -0.37
C ARG A 43 9.39 -6.14 -0.35
N ASN A 44 9.62 -5.40 0.74
CA ASN A 44 9.12 -4.04 0.92
C ASN A 44 9.49 -3.10 -0.23
N ASN A 45 10.77 -3.09 -0.64
CA ASN A 45 11.24 -2.22 -1.72
C ASN A 45 10.59 -2.56 -3.07
N GLN A 46 10.43 -3.85 -3.37
CA GLN A 46 9.75 -4.28 -4.59
C GLN A 46 8.28 -3.86 -4.57
N LEU A 47 7.60 -4.04 -3.43
CA LEU A 47 6.21 -3.67 -3.27
C LEU A 47 6.00 -2.14 -3.42
N ILE A 48 6.83 -1.33 -2.77
CA ILE A 48 6.77 0.13 -2.87
C ILE A 48 6.99 0.58 -4.32
N ASN A 49 7.97 -0.01 -5.01
CA ASN A 49 8.20 0.28 -6.42
C ASN A 49 6.96 -0.07 -7.26
N ASP A 50 6.34 -1.21 -7.04
CA ASP A 50 5.13 -1.58 -7.79
C ASP A 50 3.95 -0.63 -7.52
N PHE A 51 3.81 -0.10 -6.30
CA PHE A 51 2.85 0.97 -6.01
C PHE A 51 3.16 2.24 -6.80
N ILE A 52 4.41 2.71 -6.78
CA ILE A 52 4.83 3.94 -7.50
C ILE A 52 4.57 3.81 -9.01
N HIS A 53 4.84 2.63 -9.60
CA HIS A 53 4.65 2.42 -11.03
C HIS A 53 3.18 2.15 -11.43
N SER A 54 2.37 1.59 -10.53
CA SER A 54 0.99 1.18 -10.86
C SER A 54 -0.05 2.23 -10.51
N CYS A 55 0.19 3.06 -9.50
CA CYS A 55 -0.72 4.09 -9.04
C CYS A 55 -0.58 5.39 -9.82
N GLN A 56 -1.64 6.20 -9.79
CA GLN A 56 -1.66 7.56 -10.30
C GLN A 56 -0.77 8.48 -9.43
N PRO A 57 -0.15 9.52 -10.01
CA PRO A 57 0.72 10.45 -9.28
C PRO A 57 0.05 11.19 -8.11
N GLU A 58 -1.29 11.28 -8.10
CA GLU A 58 -2.03 11.95 -7.03
C GLU A 58 -2.37 11.01 -5.86
N THR A 59 -2.14 9.70 -6.01
CA THR A 59 -2.45 8.70 -4.99
C THR A 59 -1.50 8.83 -3.81
N ARG A 60 -2.07 9.04 -2.62
CA ARG A 60 -1.28 9.13 -1.39
C ARG A 60 -0.91 7.74 -0.91
N LEU A 61 0.39 7.47 -0.77
CA LEU A 61 0.93 6.26 -0.16
C LEU A 61 1.43 6.54 1.25
N CYS A 62 1.12 5.67 2.20
CA CYS A 62 1.64 5.72 3.56
C CYS A 62 2.45 4.46 3.85
N VAL A 63 3.66 4.63 4.36
CA VAL A 63 4.50 3.54 4.86
C VAL A 63 4.59 3.68 6.37
N ALA A 64 4.27 2.59 7.07
CA ALA A 64 4.42 2.45 8.51
C ALA A 64 5.31 1.25 8.80
N ALA A 65 6.38 1.44 9.57
CA ALA A 65 7.36 0.42 9.93
C ALA A 65 7.77 0.59 11.40
N ASN A 66 8.24 -0.50 12.01
CA ASN A 66 8.72 -0.52 13.39
C ASN A 66 7.73 0.12 14.39
N LEU A 67 6.43 -0.10 14.16
CA LEU A 67 5.39 0.49 14.98
C LEU A 67 5.59 0.13 16.44
N THR A 68 5.42 1.10 17.34
CA THR A 68 5.56 0.94 18.80
C THR A 68 6.98 0.63 19.30
N THR A 69 8.02 0.76 18.47
CA THR A 69 9.43 0.69 18.90
C THR A 69 10.08 2.07 18.84
N ASP A 70 11.29 2.21 19.42
CA ASP A 70 12.05 3.46 19.39
C ASP A 70 12.42 3.92 17.97
N ASP A 71 12.44 2.99 17.01
CA ASP A 71 12.74 3.22 15.59
C ASP A 71 11.46 3.37 14.73
N GLU A 72 10.34 3.79 15.32
CA GLU A 72 9.06 3.96 14.62
C GLU A 72 9.19 4.90 13.41
N PHE A 73 8.65 4.44 12.28
CA PHE A 73 8.61 5.22 11.05
C PHE A 73 7.20 5.22 10.47
N ILE A 74 6.57 6.40 10.39
CA ILE A 74 5.28 6.60 9.72
C ILE A 74 5.39 7.80 8.79
N LYS A 75 5.23 7.58 7.49
CA LYS A 75 5.32 8.66 6.50
C LYS A 75 4.31 8.50 5.37
N THR A 76 3.56 9.56 5.11
CA THR A 76 2.68 9.66 3.93
C THR A 76 3.31 10.57 2.87
N LYS A 77 3.28 10.14 1.61
CA LYS A 77 3.67 10.93 0.44
C LYS A 77 2.60 10.84 -0.66
N LYS A 78 2.62 11.81 -1.57
CA LYS A 78 1.97 11.72 -2.88
C LYS A 78 3.03 11.21 -3.85
#